data_AF-A0A1S9DN98-F1
#
_entry.id   AF-A0A1S9DN98-F1
#
_cell.length_a   1.000
_cell.length_b   1.000
_cell.length_c   1.000
_cell.angle_alpha   90.00
_cell.angle_beta   90.00
_cell.angle_gamma   90.00
#
_symmetry.space_group_name_H-M   'P 1'
#
loop_
_entity.id
_entity.type
_entity.pdbx_description
1 polymer ?
#
loop_
_entity_poly.entity_id
_entity_poly.type
_entity_poly.pdbx_seq_one_letter_code
_entity_poly.pdbx_strand_id
1 'polypeptide(L)'
;MKTTTRIHTNDSDAVIIGLYIIFFIYFSVNRGKSYRGHHKRTIPLCTYKTHVIELTTSDLPWHVLAGITELTLYYCNFNCTLLAVLACYVQSLTSLSLVKRLPNGYPPHTRPAYQGGNILRMYQILVAYTTQNPIDYHDAIVPLHSFIYTRIIIFLFGTMGPSLSFSKNVNSPFVYAEAVFGGALIAIGHCTRPSAIIVYLLLVHAVGRVSTFAGWRAWVGRTKKPPQDPGLLVKILKFVGFFKDHEDWADEKVASSHETPQIGNLPMDKLGHQYTRLGFEG
;
A
#
# COMPACT_ATOMS: atom_id res chain seq x y z
N MET A 1 30.25 14.75 -10.69
CA MET A 1 29.03 13.97 -10.40
C MET A 1 28.81 13.04 -11.59
N LYS A 2 29.02 11.73 -11.45
CA LYS A 2 28.86 10.77 -12.56
C LYS A 2 27.35 10.56 -12.77
N THR A 3 26.82 11.07 -13.87
CA THR A 3 25.48 10.76 -14.38
C THR A 3 25.47 9.30 -14.82
N THR A 4 24.70 8.46 -14.13
CA THR A 4 24.45 7.07 -14.52
C THR A 4 23.57 7.05 -15.77
N THR A 5 23.93 6.20 -16.73
CA THR A 5 23.13 5.96 -17.93
C THR A 5 21.79 5.36 -17.52
N ARG A 6 20.68 6.06 -17.82
CA ARG A 6 19.32 5.62 -17.54
C ARG A 6 19.03 4.33 -18.30
N ILE A 7 18.52 3.32 -17.62
CA ILE A 7 18.25 2.02 -18.23
C ILE A 7 16.95 2.14 -19.03
N HIS A 8 17.02 1.80 -20.31
CA HIS A 8 15.84 1.53 -21.10
C HIS A 8 15.30 0.15 -20.73
N THR A 9 14.29 0.12 -19.86
CA THR A 9 13.43 -1.05 -19.67
C THR A 9 12.21 -0.93 -20.57
N ASN A 10 11.33 -1.92 -20.49
CA ASN A 10 10.03 -2.00 -21.16
C ASN A 10 9.00 -1.00 -20.58
N ASP A 11 9.43 -0.16 -19.65
CA ASP A 11 8.62 0.80 -18.93
C ASP A 11 8.77 2.16 -19.60
N SER A 12 7.65 2.78 -20.01
CA SER A 12 7.70 4.15 -20.52
C SER A 12 7.64 5.13 -19.36
N ASP A 13 8.78 5.71 -19.02
CA ASP A 13 8.89 6.80 -18.04
C ASP A 13 7.89 7.93 -18.33
N ALA A 14 7.68 8.25 -19.61
CA ALA A 14 6.73 9.27 -20.03
C ALA A 14 5.29 8.90 -19.65
N VAL A 15 4.90 7.62 -19.82
CA VAL A 15 3.58 7.12 -19.41
C VAL A 15 3.44 7.16 -17.90
N ILE A 16 4.43 6.68 -17.14
CA ILE A 16 4.39 6.65 -15.66
C ILE A 16 4.31 8.06 -15.08
N ILE A 17 5.15 8.98 -15.55
CA ILE A 17 5.12 10.39 -15.14
C ILE A 17 3.78 11.04 -15.54
N GLY A 18 3.29 10.78 -16.76
CA GLY A 18 1.97 11.25 -17.20
C GLY A 18 0.85 10.79 -16.28
N LEU A 19 0.89 9.54 -15.83
CA LEU A 19 -0.08 9.00 -14.87
C LEU A 19 0.03 9.66 -13.49
N TYR A 20 1.24 9.92 -12.99
CA TYR A 20 1.42 10.71 -11.76
C TYR A 20 0.81 12.12 -11.88
N ILE A 21 1.01 12.78 -13.03
CA ILE A 21 0.42 14.09 -13.32
C ILE A 21 -1.11 14.01 -13.32
N ILE A 22 -1.71 13.00 -13.96
CA ILE A 22 -3.17 12.79 -13.96
C ILE A 22 -3.68 12.64 -12.52
N PHE A 23 -3.01 11.86 -11.67
CA PHE A 23 -3.42 11.72 -10.27
C PHE A 23 -3.21 12.99 -9.44
N PHE A 24 -2.19 13.78 -9.75
CA PHE A 24 -2.00 15.09 -9.15
C PHE A 24 -3.13 16.07 -9.55
N ILE A 25 -3.53 16.07 -10.82
CA ILE A 25 -4.69 16.83 -11.30
C ILE A 25 -5.95 16.36 -10.58
N TYR A 26 -6.18 15.05 -10.48
CA TYR A 26 -7.31 14.48 -9.74
C TYR A 26 -7.36 14.99 -8.29
N PHE A 27 -6.23 14.96 -7.58
CA PHE A 27 -6.11 15.48 -6.22
C PHE A 27 -6.38 17.00 -6.15
N SER A 28 -5.88 17.75 -7.12
CA SER A 28 -6.01 19.21 -7.20
C SER A 28 -7.46 19.63 -7.46
N VAL A 29 -8.16 19.00 -8.42
CA VAL A 29 -9.58 19.26 -8.72
C VAL A 29 -10.46 18.92 -7.52
N ASN A 30 -10.10 17.87 -6.78
CA ASN A 30 -10.76 17.52 -5.53
C ASN A 30 -10.38 18.44 -4.35
N ARG A 31 -9.64 19.53 -4.58
CA ARG A 31 -9.20 20.52 -3.59
C ARG A 31 -8.43 19.91 -2.42
N GLY A 32 -7.56 18.95 -2.72
CA GLY A 32 -6.79 18.21 -1.73
C GLY A 32 -7.61 17.27 -0.85
N LYS A 33 -8.91 17.08 -1.14
CA LYS A 33 -9.71 16.07 -0.47
C LYS A 33 -9.32 14.70 -1.02
N SER A 34 -8.92 13.84 -0.10
CA SER A 34 -8.78 12.41 -0.33
C SER A 34 -9.78 11.71 0.56
N TYR A 35 -10.30 10.58 0.07
CA TYR A 35 -11.18 9.71 0.86
C TYR A 35 -10.59 9.32 2.21
N ARG A 36 -9.27 9.38 2.42
CA ARG A 36 -8.66 8.97 3.69
C ARG A 36 -7.55 9.89 4.16
N GLY A 37 -7.87 11.17 4.37
CA GLY A 37 -6.92 12.19 4.80
C GLY A 37 -6.37 12.07 6.23
N HIS A 38 -6.80 11.10 7.04
CA HIS A 38 -6.38 11.01 8.45
C HIS A 38 -6.28 9.57 8.97
N HIS A 39 -5.07 9.02 8.97
CA HIS A 39 -4.71 7.85 9.77
C HIS A 39 -3.70 8.29 10.84
N LYS A 40 -4.17 8.48 12.07
CA LYS A 40 -3.33 8.82 13.23
C LYS A 40 -2.69 7.55 13.80
N ARG A 41 -1.37 7.44 13.78
CA ARG A 41 -0.62 6.40 14.50
C ARG A 41 -0.31 6.91 15.90
N THR A 42 -0.64 6.11 16.89
CA THR A 42 -0.29 6.36 18.28
C THR A 42 0.88 5.44 18.62
N ILE A 43 2.05 6.02 18.89
CA ILE A 43 3.24 5.29 19.31
C ILE A 43 3.40 5.47 20.82
N PRO A 44 3.35 4.40 21.61
CA PRO A 44 3.72 4.48 23.02
C PRO A 44 5.24 4.67 23.11
N LEU A 45 5.68 5.83 23.59
CA LEU A 45 7.11 6.17 23.70
C LEU A 45 7.77 5.59 24.96
N CYS A 46 7.06 5.63 26.08
CA CYS A 46 7.49 5.05 27.36
C CYS A 46 6.26 4.70 28.22
N THR A 47 6.38 3.64 29.02
CA THR A 47 5.39 3.28 30.04
C THR A 47 6.04 3.51 31.40
N TYR A 48 5.65 4.56 32.13
CA TYR A 48 6.10 4.76 33.51
C TYR A 48 4.88 4.83 34.44
N LYS A 49 4.83 3.88 35.38
CA LYS A 49 3.96 3.89 36.57
C LYS A 49 2.48 4.27 36.34
N THR A 50 1.88 3.89 35.20
CA THR A 50 0.48 4.12 34.74
C THR A 50 0.22 5.27 33.76
N HIS A 51 1.23 6.04 33.35
CA HIS A 51 1.11 6.99 32.24
C HIS A 51 1.80 6.45 30.97
N VAL A 52 1.02 6.35 29.88
CA VAL A 52 1.52 6.09 28.54
C VAL A 52 1.73 7.44 27.87
N ILE A 53 2.99 7.77 27.54
CA ILE A 53 3.27 8.92 26.68
C ILE A 53 3.03 8.48 25.24
N GLU A 54 2.00 9.04 24.62
CA GLU A 54 1.54 8.68 23.28
C GLU A 54 1.94 9.75 22.26
N LEU A 55 2.85 9.42 21.35
CA LEU A 55 3.12 10.28 20.19
C LEU A 55 2.10 9.97 19.10
N THR A 56 1.27 10.96 18.78
CA THR A 56 0.33 10.85 17.67
C THR A 56 0.99 11.38 16.40
N THR A 57 1.44 10.49 15.51
CA THR A 57 2.01 10.86 14.20
C THR A 57 0.98 10.61 13.09
N SER A 58 0.96 11.47 12.08
CA SER A 58 0.27 11.17 10.83
C SER A 58 1.24 10.43 9.90
N ASP A 59 0.96 9.16 9.61
CA ASP A 59 1.87 8.35 8.77
C ASP A 59 1.77 8.74 7.28
N LEU A 60 0.60 9.23 6.86
CA LEU A 60 0.31 9.53 5.45
C LEU A 60 1.19 10.66 4.86
N PRO A 61 1.39 11.82 5.53
CA PRO A 61 2.29 12.84 5.01
C PRO A 61 3.73 12.33 4.85
N TRP A 62 4.25 11.61 5.84
CA TRP A 62 5.59 11.02 5.76
C TRP A 62 5.71 9.98 4.65
N HIS A 63 4.68 9.15 4.48
CA HIS A 63 4.60 8.18 3.39
C HIS A 63 4.68 8.86 2.01
N VAL A 64 3.90 9.93 1.81
CA VAL A 64 3.86 10.67 0.55
C VAL A 64 5.18 11.41 0.31
N LEU A 65 5.70 12.13 1.32
CA LEU A 65 6.96 12.88 1.20
C LEU A 65 8.12 11.95 0.88
N ALA A 66 8.24 10.82 1.60
CA ALA A 66 9.30 9.86 1.36
C ALA A 66 9.20 9.23 -0.05
N GLY A 67 8.00 8.87 -0.50
CA GLY A 67 7.78 8.38 -1.86
C GLY A 67 8.15 9.41 -2.93
N ILE A 68 7.77 10.68 -2.75
CA ILE A 68 8.14 11.76 -3.68
C ILE A 68 9.66 11.96 -3.68
N THR A 69 10.31 12.03 -2.52
CA THR A 69 11.76 12.20 -2.42
C THR A 69 12.51 11.08 -3.14
N GLU A 70 12.13 9.83 -2.92
CA GLU A 70 12.73 8.67 -3.59
C GLU A 70 12.55 8.74 -5.11
N LEU A 71 11.33 9.03 -5.58
CA LEU A 71 11.04 9.20 -7.02
C LEU A 71 11.82 10.35 -7.64
N THR A 72 11.92 11.50 -6.97
CA THR A 72 12.68 12.65 -7.47
C THR A 72 14.15 12.30 -7.62
N LEU A 73 14.75 11.64 -6.62
CA LEU A 73 16.14 11.20 -6.71
C LEU A 73 16.36 10.25 -7.89
N TYR A 74 15.47 9.29 -8.07
CA TYR A 74 15.54 8.35 -9.19
C TYR A 74 15.38 9.05 -10.56
N TYR A 75 14.31 9.83 -10.75
CA TYR A 75 14.00 10.48 -12.03
C TYR A 75 14.98 11.61 -12.39
N CYS A 76 15.65 12.21 -11.41
CA CYS A 76 16.75 13.15 -11.65
C CYS A 76 18.10 12.46 -11.90
N ASN A 77 18.12 11.14 -12.10
CA ASN A 77 19.32 10.33 -12.39
C ASN A 77 20.40 10.42 -11.31
N PHE A 78 20.01 10.51 -10.03
CA PHE A 78 20.95 10.30 -8.94
C PHE A 78 21.19 8.80 -8.74
N ASN A 79 22.40 8.42 -8.34
CA ASN A 79 22.68 7.06 -7.86
C ASN A 79 21.85 6.75 -6.60
N CYS A 80 21.79 5.48 -6.21
CA CYS A 80 21.15 5.06 -4.96
C CYS A 80 21.93 5.65 -3.77
N THR A 81 21.44 6.77 -3.23
CA THR A 81 22.06 7.47 -2.10
C THR A 81 21.50 6.96 -0.77
N LEU A 82 22.18 7.29 0.34
CA LEU A 82 21.63 7.02 1.68
C LEU A 82 20.27 7.69 1.88
N LEU A 83 20.05 8.86 1.28
CA LEU A 83 18.76 9.54 1.32
C LEU A 83 17.66 8.73 0.62
N ALA A 84 17.97 8.08 -0.51
CA ALA A 84 17.04 7.18 -1.20
C ALA A 84 16.70 5.96 -0.34
N VAL A 85 17.70 5.37 0.34
CA VAL A 85 17.48 4.26 1.29
C VAL A 85 16.56 4.69 2.43
N LEU A 86 16.85 5.83 3.07
CA LEU A 86 16.05 6.35 4.18
C LEU A 86 14.61 6.66 3.72
N ALA A 87 14.45 7.28 2.55
CA ALA A 87 13.14 7.54 1.95
C ALA A 87 12.37 6.24 1.69
N CYS A 88 13.01 5.23 1.07
CA CYS A 88 12.40 3.93 0.81
C CYS A 88 11.93 3.25 2.10
N TYR A 89 12.76 3.28 3.15
CA TYR A 89 12.42 2.70 4.46
C TYR A 89 11.29 3.46 5.15
N VAL A 90 11.33 4.80 5.18
CA VAL A 90 10.25 5.61 5.76
C VAL A 90 8.95 5.34 5.01
N GLN A 91 8.96 5.32 3.69
CA GLN A 91 7.78 5.02 2.87
C GLN A 91 7.26 3.60 3.17
N SER A 92 8.15 2.60 3.22
CA SER A 92 7.77 1.20 3.41
C SER A 92 7.20 0.95 4.80
N LEU A 93 7.85 1.47 5.84
CA LEU A 93 7.41 1.33 7.24
C LEU A 93 6.10 2.09 7.52
N THR A 94 5.94 3.29 6.96
CA THR A 94 4.67 4.02 7.06
C THR A 94 3.57 3.28 6.29
N SER A 95 3.88 2.63 5.16
CA SER A 95 2.93 1.79 4.43
C SER A 95 2.44 0.60 5.29
N LEU A 96 3.35 -0.12 5.95
CA LEU A 96 2.99 -1.23 6.85
C LEU A 96 2.03 -0.77 7.97
N SER A 97 2.31 0.40 8.55
CA SER A 97 1.45 0.99 9.59
C SER A 97 0.06 1.37 9.07
N LEU A 98 0.00 1.98 7.87
CA LEU A 98 -1.26 2.36 7.22
C LEU A 98 -2.09 1.11 6.87
N VAL A 99 -1.45 0.07 6.32
CA VAL A 99 -2.09 -1.15 5.83
C VAL A 99 -2.70 -1.98 6.97
N LYS A 100 -2.07 -2.00 8.14
CA LYS A 100 -2.62 -2.63 9.35
C LYS A 100 -4.05 -2.17 9.64
N ARG A 101 -4.34 -0.91 9.35
CA ARG A 101 -5.62 -0.25 9.61
C ARG A 101 -6.47 -0.11 8.36
N LEU A 102 -6.13 -0.81 7.27
CA LEU A 102 -6.87 -0.74 6.02
C LEU A 102 -8.20 -1.52 6.17
N PRO A 103 -9.35 -0.84 6.03
CA PRO A 103 -10.67 -1.48 6.01
C PRO A 103 -11.15 -1.81 4.59
N ASN A 104 -10.43 -1.38 3.54
CA ASN A 104 -10.82 -1.68 2.16
C ASN A 104 -10.38 -3.06 1.73
N GLY A 105 -11.18 -3.66 0.84
CA GLY A 105 -10.89 -4.94 0.24
C GLY A 105 -11.19 -6.10 1.18
N TYR A 106 -10.53 -7.22 0.91
CA TYR A 106 -10.57 -8.40 1.75
C TYR A 106 -9.26 -8.48 2.55
N PRO A 107 -9.25 -8.13 3.84
CA PRO A 107 -8.02 -7.94 4.61
C PRO A 107 -7.00 -9.10 4.55
N PRO A 108 -7.43 -10.38 4.56
CA PRO A 108 -6.50 -11.52 4.44
C PRO A 108 -5.71 -11.56 3.13
N HIS A 109 -6.21 -10.95 2.05
CA HIS A 109 -5.51 -10.91 0.75
C HIS A 109 -4.87 -9.54 0.51
N THR A 110 -5.61 -8.47 0.80
CA THR A 110 -5.19 -7.10 0.50
C THR A 110 -4.02 -6.65 1.38
N ARG A 111 -4.00 -6.99 2.68
CA ARG A 111 -2.92 -6.54 3.57
C ARG A 111 -1.59 -7.22 3.24
N PRO A 112 -1.52 -8.55 3.08
CA PRO A 112 -0.27 -9.21 2.70
C PRO A 112 0.26 -8.76 1.34
N ALA A 113 -0.62 -8.46 0.37
CA ALA A 113 -0.21 -7.92 -0.93
C ALA A 113 0.58 -6.61 -0.80
N TYR A 114 0.11 -5.67 0.04
CA TYR A 114 0.85 -4.45 0.36
C TYR A 114 2.11 -4.72 1.18
N GLN A 115 2.00 -5.52 2.24
CA GLN A 115 3.10 -5.77 3.17
C GLN A 115 4.27 -6.47 2.49
N GLY A 116 4.00 -7.49 1.68
CA GLY A 116 5.01 -8.22 0.91
C GLY A 116 5.78 -7.31 -0.06
N GLY A 117 5.08 -6.42 -0.76
CA GLY A 117 5.71 -5.45 -1.66
C GLY A 117 6.65 -4.49 -0.93
N ASN A 118 6.23 -3.95 0.22
CA ASN A 118 7.07 -3.05 1.02
C ASN A 118 8.29 -3.77 1.63
N ILE A 119 8.15 -5.03 2.04
CA ILE A 119 9.28 -5.84 2.53
C ILE A 119 10.28 -6.10 1.40
N LEU A 120 9.80 -6.46 0.21
CA LEU A 120 10.64 -6.66 -0.96
C LEU A 120 11.44 -5.40 -1.29
N ARG A 121 10.79 -4.22 -1.28
CA ARG A 121 11.45 -2.94 -1.58
C ARG A 121 12.56 -2.59 -0.59
N MET A 122 12.32 -2.78 0.71
CA MET A 122 13.36 -2.55 1.74
C MET A 122 14.60 -3.41 1.50
N TYR A 123 14.42 -4.64 1.01
CA TYR A 123 15.55 -5.48 0.61
C TYR A 123 16.22 -4.99 -0.69
N GLN A 124 15.44 -4.72 -1.74
CA GLN A 124 15.97 -4.31 -3.05
C GLN A 124 16.74 -2.99 -2.97
N ILE A 125 16.28 -2.01 -2.18
CA ILE A 125 16.99 -0.73 -2.04
C ILE A 125 18.33 -0.87 -1.32
N LEU A 126 18.45 -1.81 -0.37
CA LEU A 126 19.73 -2.12 0.27
C LEU A 126 20.69 -2.75 -0.73
N VAL A 127 20.21 -3.69 -1.54
CA VAL A 127 21.02 -4.28 -2.62
C VAL A 127 21.49 -3.18 -3.56
N ALA A 128 20.59 -2.33 -4.04
CA ALA A 128 20.91 -1.19 -4.91
C ALA A 128 21.94 -0.23 -4.29
N TYR A 129 21.84 0.04 -2.98
CA TYR A 129 22.80 0.87 -2.27
C TYR A 129 24.18 0.20 -2.17
N THR A 130 24.22 -1.11 -1.96
CA THR A 130 25.50 -1.85 -1.87
C THR A 130 26.18 -2.04 -3.22
N THR A 131 25.42 -2.36 -4.26
CA THR A 131 25.95 -2.63 -5.60
C THR A 131 26.19 -1.36 -6.40
N GLN A 132 25.48 -0.26 -6.06
CA GLN A 132 25.43 0.98 -6.83
C GLN A 132 25.08 0.75 -8.31
N ASN A 133 24.41 -0.37 -8.61
CA ASN A 133 24.00 -0.73 -9.95
C ASN A 133 22.66 -0.05 -10.28
N PRO A 134 22.57 0.72 -11.38
CA PRO A 134 21.31 1.36 -11.76
C PRO A 134 20.17 0.36 -11.96
N ILE A 135 20.46 -0.91 -12.33
CA ILE A 135 19.44 -1.96 -12.52
C ILE A 135 18.80 -2.33 -11.20
N ASP A 136 19.62 -2.53 -10.16
CA ASP A 136 19.11 -2.86 -8.83
C ASP A 136 18.32 -1.69 -8.25
N TYR A 137 18.71 -0.43 -8.56
CA TYR A 137 17.96 0.75 -8.12
C TYR A 137 16.61 0.88 -8.84
N HIS A 138 16.57 0.65 -10.15
CA HIS A 138 15.32 0.54 -10.92
C HIS A 138 14.36 -0.47 -10.28
N ASP A 139 14.84 -1.68 -10.01
CA ASP A 139 14.02 -2.75 -9.43
C ASP A 139 13.48 -2.45 -8.03
N ALA A 140 14.14 -1.56 -7.27
CA ALA A 140 13.64 -1.08 -5.97
C ALA A 140 12.55 0.00 -6.11
N ILE A 141 12.58 0.77 -7.19
CA ILE A 141 11.64 1.86 -7.49
C ILE A 141 10.35 1.33 -8.08
N VAL A 142 10.44 0.42 -9.04
CA VAL A 142 9.28 -0.06 -9.81
C VAL A 142 8.10 -0.51 -8.91
N PRO A 143 8.29 -1.26 -7.80
CA PRO A 143 7.16 -1.64 -6.95
C PRO A 143 6.44 -0.45 -6.29
N LEU A 144 7.05 0.74 -6.21
CA LEU A 144 6.39 1.98 -5.79
C LEU A 144 5.29 2.42 -6.79
N HIS A 145 5.46 2.10 -8.07
CA HIS A 145 4.47 2.38 -9.12
C HIS A 145 3.22 1.50 -9.00
N SER A 146 3.21 0.46 -8.16
CA SER A 146 2.02 -0.37 -7.87
C SER A 146 0.80 0.47 -7.45
N PHE A 147 1.02 1.61 -6.79
CA PHE A 147 -0.05 2.56 -6.45
C PHE A 147 -0.80 3.06 -7.69
N ILE A 148 -0.08 3.40 -8.76
CA ILE A 148 -0.66 3.90 -10.01
C ILE A 148 -1.49 2.78 -10.66
N TYR A 149 -0.89 1.61 -10.85
CA TYR A 149 -1.56 0.49 -11.49
C TYR A 149 -2.81 0.07 -10.70
N THR A 150 -2.73 0.04 -9.37
CA THR A 150 -3.90 -0.22 -8.51
C THR A 150 -5.03 0.76 -8.79
N ARG A 151 -4.73 2.07 -8.91
CA ARG A 151 -5.75 3.09 -9.17
C ARG A 151 -6.36 2.96 -10.56
N ILE A 152 -5.56 2.62 -11.56
CA ILE A 152 -6.04 2.37 -12.92
C ILE A 152 -6.99 1.16 -12.92
N ILE A 153 -6.60 0.05 -12.30
CA ILE A 153 -7.44 -1.15 -12.23
C ILE A 153 -8.74 -0.86 -11.47
N ILE A 154 -8.69 -0.14 -10.34
CA ILE A 154 -9.91 0.28 -9.62
C ILE A 154 -10.84 1.08 -10.53
N PHE A 155 -10.28 2.01 -11.32
CA PHE A 155 -11.08 2.80 -12.26
C PHE A 155 -11.70 1.92 -13.34
N LEU A 156 -10.90 1.07 -14.01
CA LEU A 156 -11.35 0.18 -15.08
C LEU A 156 -12.41 -0.81 -14.59
N PHE A 157 -12.14 -1.54 -13.51
CA PHE A 157 -13.11 -2.49 -12.95
C PHE A 157 -14.31 -1.78 -12.31
N GLY A 158 -14.12 -0.55 -11.86
CA GLY A 158 -15.21 0.33 -11.42
C GLY A 158 -16.18 0.69 -12.53
N THR A 159 -15.69 0.93 -13.74
CA THR A 159 -16.53 1.31 -14.89
C THR A 159 -17.03 0.10 -15.69
N MET A 160 -16.34 -1.04 -15.60
CA MET A 160 -16.73 -2.32 -16.25
C MET A 160 -17.49 -3.28 -15.33
N GLY A 161 -17.75 -2.88 -14.08
CA GLY A 161 -18.38 -3.74 -13.09
C GLY A 161 -19.81 -4.14 -13.47
N PRO A 162 -20.37 -5.16 -12.82
CA PRO A 162 -21.66 -5.77 -13.20
C PRO A 162 -22.88 -4.86 -12.93
N SER A 163 -22.69 -3.64 -12.45
CA SER A 163 -23.75 -2.69 -12.13
C SER A 163 -23.52 -1.36 -12.86
N LEU A 164 -24.61 -0.68 -13.24
CA LEU A 164 -24.56 0.66 -13.85
C LEU A 164 -24.15 1.77 -12.85
N SER A 165 -24.03 1.46 -11.56
CA SER A 165 -23.54 2.38 -10.54
C SER A 165 -22.03 2.26 -10.36
N PHE A 166 -21.29 3.26 -10.86
CA PHE A 166 -19.85 3.40 -10.65
C PHE A 166 -19.49 3.29 -9.16
N SER A 167 -20.21 4.02 -8.30
CA SER A 167 -19.96 4.01 -6.85
C SER A 167 -20.13 2.62 -6.24
N LYS A 168 -21.14 1.84 -6.66
CA LYS A 168 -21.31 0.47 -6.19
C LYS A 168 -20.12 -0.42 -6.60
N ASN A 169 -19.65 -0.28 -7.84
CA ASN A 169 -18.57 -1.09 -8.38
C ASN A 169 -17.23 -0.78 -7.71
N VAL A 170 -16.85 0.51 -7.59
CA VAL A 170 -15.54 0.91 -7.02
C VAL A 170 -15.42 0.66 -5.52
N ASN A 171 -16.54 0.59 -4.79
CA ASN A 171 -16.55 0.24 -3.37
C ASN A 171 -16.62 -1.28 -3.13
N SER A 172 -16.61 -2.10 -4.18
CA SER A 172 -16.55 -3.55 -4.04
C SER A 172 -15.23 -4.00 -3.38
N PRO A 173 -15.28 -4.76 -2.27
CA PRO A 173 -14.09 -5.34 -1.66
C PRO A 173 -13.30 -6.22 -2.63
N PHE A 174 -13.99 -6.90 -3.54
CA PHE A 174 -13.39 -7.74 -4.56
C PHE A 174 -12.55 -6.91 -5.54
N VAL A 175 -13.13 -5.86 -6.13
CA VAL A 175 -12.42 -4.93 -7.05
C VAL A 175 -11.19 -4.36 -6.38
N TYR A 176 -11.31 -3.95 -5.11
CA TYR A 176 -10.18 -3.40 -4.38
C TYR A 176 -9.08 -4.45 -4.12
N ALA A 177 -9.44 -5.67 -3.71
CA ALA A 177 -8.47 -6.72 -3.43
C ALA A 177 -7.71 -7.15 -4.69
N GLU A 178 -8.42 -7.35 -5.80
CA GLU A 178 -7.83 -7.68 -7.09
C GLU A 178 -6.96 -6.56 -7.63
N ALA A 179 -7.41 -5.30 -7.55
CA ALA A 179 -6.63 -4.17 -8.03
C ALA A 179 -5.31 -3.99 -7.27
N VAL A 180 -5.31 -4.20 -5.96
CA VAL A 180 -4.08 -4.12 -5.15
C VAL A 180 -3.11 -5.23 -5.52
N PHE A 181 -3.59 -6.47 -5.62
CA PHE A 181 -2.76 -7.61 -5.96
C PHE A 181 -2.26 -7.55 -7.41
N GLY A 182 -3.16 -7.28 -8.36
CA GLY A 182 -2.85 -7.12 -9.77
C GLY A 182 -1.94 -5.93 -10.04
N GLY A 183 -2.18 -4.78 -9.39
CA GLY A 183 -1.32 -3.60 -9.51
C GLY A 183 0.09 -3.84 -8.99
N ALA A 184 0.23 -4.63 -7.92
CA ALA A 184 1.54 -5.06 -7.41
C ALA A 184 2.23 -6.05 -8.36
N LEU A 185 1.50 -7.01 -8.93
CA LEU A 185 2.05 -7.95 -9.92
C LEU A 185 2.51 -7.25 -11.20
N ILE A 186 1.73 -6.30 -11.73
CA ILE A 186 2.14 -5.50 -12.90
C ILE A 186 3.44 -4.78 -12.57
N ALA A 187 3.48 -4.03 -11.46
CA ALA A 187 4.68 -3.32 -11.05
C ALA A 187 5.86 -4.29 -10.91
N ILE A 188 5.76 -5.34 -10.11
CA ILE A 188 6.89 -6.25 -9.87
C ILE A 188 7.30 -7.02 -11.14
N GLY A 189 6.37 -7.22 -12.08
CA GLY A 189 6.68 -7.78 -13.40
C GLY A 189 7.53 -6.88 -14.28
N HIS A 190 7.59 -5.58 -13.99
CA HIS A 190 8.51 -4.64 -14.61
C HIS A 190 9.92 -4.67 -14.01
N CYS A 191 10.15 -5.38 -12.89
CA CYS A 191 11.50 -5.62 -12.40
C CYS A 191 12.31 -6.42 -13.43
N THR A 192 13.61 -6.13 -13.56
CA THR A 192 14.49 -6.78 -14.53
C THR A 192 14.69 -8.27 -14.27
N ARG A 193 14.55 -8.72 -13.02
CA ARG A 193 14.68 -10.12 -12.62
C ARG A 193 13.30 -10.78 -12.46
N PRO A 194 12.94 -11.79 -13.27
CA PRO A 194 11.68 -12.53 -13.11
C PRO A 194 11.52 -13.18 -11.73
N SER A 195 12.63 -13.50 -11.06
CA SER A 195 12.61 -14.02 -9.69
C SER A 195 11.95 -13.07 -8.69
N ALA A 196 11.88 -11.75 -8.98
CA ALA A 196 11.21 -10.78 -8.13
C ALA A 196 9.71 -11.10 -7.94
N ILE A 197 9.04 -11.60 -8.99
CA ILE A 197 7.64 -12.06 -8.90
C ILE A 197 7.53 -13.25 -7.95
N ILE A 198 8.42 -14.23 -8.08
CA ILE A 198 8.42 -15.43 -7.23
C ILE A 198 8.65 -15.03 -5.77
N VAL A 199 9.66 -14.20 -5.51
CA VAL A 199 9.97 -13.70 -4.16
C VAL A 199 8.79 -12.90 -3.60
N TYR A 200 8.16 -12.06 -4.40
CA TYR A 200 6.96 -11.32 -4.00
C TYR A 200 5.83 -12.26 -3.59
N LEU A 201 5.48 -13.24 -4.42
CA LEU A 201 4.41 -14.20 -4.13
C LEU A 201 4.70 -14.98 -2.85
N LEU A 202 5.95 -15.42 -2.65
CA LEU A 202 6.38 -16.08 -1.42
C LEU A 202 6.26 -15.15 -0.20
N LEU A 203 6.63 -13.87 -0.33
CA LEU A 203 6.47 -12.88 0.74
C LEU A 203 5.00 -12.63 1.06
N VAL A 204 4.14 -12.45 0.06
CA VAL A 204 2.69 -12.29 0.26
C VAL A 204 2.12 -13.49 1.00
N HIS A 205 2.47 -14.71 0.57
CA HIS A 205 2.03 -15.93 1.23
C HIS A 205 2.55 -16.03 2.67
N ALA A 206 3.86 -15.83 2.88
CA ALA A 206 4.49 -15.91 4.18
C ALA A 206 3.91 -14.88 5.16
N VAL A 207 3.76 -13.63 4.72
CA VAL A 207 3.15 -12.56 5.52
C VAL A 207 1.69 -12.90 5.83
N GLY A 208 0.91 -13.39 4.87
CA GLY A 208 -0.46 -13.82 5.11
C GLY A 208 -0.57 -14.93 6.16
N ARG A 209 0.31 -15.93 6.09
CA ARG A 209 0.38 -17.02 7.08
C ARG A 209 0.82 -16.53 8.45
N VAL A 210 1.81 -15.65 8.54
CA VAL A 210 2.26 -15.05 9.81
C VAL A 210 1.16 -14.20 10.44
N SER A 211 0.47 -13.38 9.64
CA SER A 211 -0.60 -12.51 10.11
C SER A 211 -1.82 -13.31 10.61
N THR A 212 -2.21 -14.37 9.90
CA THR A 212 -3.29 -15.27 10.33
C THR A 212 -2.91 -16.05 11.59
N PHE A 213 -1.69 -16.59 11.66
CA PHE A 213 -1.19 -17.28 12.85
C PHE A 213 -1.13 -16.36 14.08
N ALA A 214 -0.57 -15.15 13.93
CA ALA A 214 -0.44 -14.20 15.02
C ALA A 214 -1.82 -13.71 15.50
N GLY A 215 -2.75 -13.47 14.57
CA GLY A 215 -4.15 -13.14 14.88
C GLY A 215 -4.85 -14.27 15.66
N TRP A 216 -4.71 -15.51 15.21
CA TRP A 216 -5.24 -16.68 15.92
C TRP A 216 -4.67 -16.80 17.34
N ARG A 217 -3.34 -16.66 17.50
CA ARG A 217 -2.68 -16.73 18.82
C ARG A 217 -3.19 -15.66 19.77
N ALA A 218 -3.35 -14.43 19.28
CA ALA A 218 -3.88 -13.33 20.05
C ALA A 218 -5.35 -13.56 20.45
N TRP A 219 -6.14 -14.17 19.57
CA TRP A 219 -7.55 -14.51 19.85
C TRP A 219 -7.67 -15.63 20.90
N VAL A 220 -6.90 -16.71 20.76
CA VAL A 220 -6.88 -17.81 21.75
C VAL A 220 -6.42 -17.34 23.13
N GLY A 221 -5.41 -16.47 23.20
CA GLY A 221 -4.97 -15.89 24.46
C GLY A 221 -6.09 -15.11 25.17
N ARG A 222 -6.85 -14.31 24.40
CA ARG A 222 -7.96 -13.49 24.91
C ARG A 222 -9.18 -14.29 25.35
N THR A 223 -9.46 -15.42 24.70
CA THR A 223 -10.67 -16.23 24.97
C THR A 223 -10.51 -17.20 26.14
N LYS A 224 -9.29 -17.43 26.64
CA LYS A 224 -9.03 -18.20 27.86
C LYS A 224 -9.54 -17.48 29.11
N LYS A 225 -9.89 -18.25 30.14
CA LYS A 225 -10.20 -17.76 31.49
C LYS A 225 -9.15 -18.31 32.48
N PRO A 226 -8.27 -17.48 33.07
CA PRO A 226 -8.12 -16.04 32.82
C PRO A 226 -7.50 -15.72 31.44
N PRO A 227 -7.74 -14.51 30.89
CA PRO A 227 -7.11 -14.07 29.65
C PRO A 227 -5.59 -14.08 29.79
N GLN A 228 -4.90 -14.60 28.78
CA GLN A 228 -3.44 -14.67 28.74
C GLN A 228 -2.89 -13.54 27.88
N ASP A 229 -1.86 -12.86 28.40
CA ASP A 229 -1.13 -11.82 27.67
C ASP A 229 -0.48 -12.43 26.43
N PRO A 230 -0.68 -11.86 25.22
CA PRO A 230 0.04 -12.29 24.04
C PRO A 230 1.55 -12.18 24.26
N GLY A 231 2.28 -13.27 24.02
CA GLY A 231 3.74 -13.30 24.15
C GLY A 231 4.44 -12.21 23.32
N LEU A 232 5.69 -11.89 23.68
CA LEU A 232 6.48 -10.78 23.09
C LEU A 232 6.48 -10.76 21.56
N LEU A 233 6.61 -11.92 20.91
CA LEU A 233 6.57 -12.07 19.45
C LEU A 233 5.27 -11.48 18.85
N VAL A 234 4.12 -11.81 19.44
CA VAL A 234 2.80 -11.36 18.96
C VAL A 234 2.65 -9.84 19.12
N LYS A 235 3.20 -9.28 20.21
CA LYS A 235 3.26 -7.83 20.43
C LYS A 235 4.13 -7.12 19.38
N ILE A 236 5.30 -7.69 19.05
CA ILE A 236 6.18 -7.15 18.01
C ILE A 236 5.51 -7.21 16.64
N LEU A 237 4.94 -8.35 16.25
CA LEU A 237 4.23 -8.50 14.96
C LEU A 237 3.06 -7.51 14.85
N LYS A 238 2.32 -7.31 15.95
CA LYS A 238 1.27 -6.29 16.03
C LYS A 238 1.85 -4.89 15.86
N PHE A 239 2.96 -4.57 16.52
CA PHE A 239 3.58 -3.25 16.45
C PHE A 239 4.09 -2.91 15.05
N VAL A 240 4.77 -3.85 14.40
CA VAL A 240 5.35 -3.69 13.04
C VAL A 240 4.26 -3.58 11.97
N GLY A 241 3.05 -4.05 12.25
CA GLY A 241 1.88 -3.84 11.40
C GLY A 241 1.39 -5.06 10.65
N PHE A 242 1.83 -6.28 11.02
CA PHE A 242 1.41 -7.52 10.38
C PHE A 242 -0.10 -7.77 10.56
N PHE A 243 -0.63 -7.53 11.76
CA PHE A 243 -2.06 -7.72 12.06
C PHE A 243 -2.57 -6.71 13.11
N LYS A 244 -3.90 -6.56 13.21
CA LYS A 244 -4.60 -5.78 14.25
C LYS A 244 -5.45 -6.74 15.09
N ASP A 245 -5.58 -6.45 16.39
CA ASP A 245 -6.56 -7.13 17.23
C ASP A 245 -7.96 -6.74 16.77
N HIS A 246 -8.66 -7.67 16.13
CA HIS A 246 -10.12 -7.68 16.06
C HIS A 246 -10.60 -9.03 16.64
N GLU A 247 -11.86 -9.08 17.06
CA GLU A 247 -12.54 -10.32 17.48
C GLU A 247 -12.65 -11.32 16.31
N ASP A 248 -12.69 -10.78 15.09
CA ASP A 248 -12.98 -11.53 13.88
C ASP A 248 -11.82 -11.48 12.89
N TRP A 249 -10.85 -12.35 13.09
CA TRP A 249 -9.79 -12.64 12.12
C TRP A 249 -10.32 -13.44 10.90
N ALA A 250 -11.58 -13.90 10.97
CA ALA A 250 -12.26 -14.74 9.99
C ALA A 250 -13.57 -14.15 9.44
N ASP A 251 -14.12 -13.06 10.01
CA ASP A 251 -15.43 -12.56 9.59
C ASP A 251 -15.30 -11.56 8.43
N GLU A 252 -15.76 -11.99 7.24
CA GLU A 252 -15.84 -11.23 5.99
C GLU A 252 -16.64 -9.91 6.14
N LYS A 253 -17.43 -9.79 7.20
CA LYS A 253 -18.41 -8.72 7.42
C LYS A 253 -17.83 -7.40 7.95
N VAL A 254 -16.55 -7.37 8.34
CA VAL A 254 -15.93 -6.19 9.01
C VAL A 254 -15.32 -5.17 8.04
N ALA A 255 -15.56 -5.30 6.73
CA ALA A 255 -15.58 -4.11 5.88
C ALA A 255 -16.93 -3.40 6.09
N SER A 256 -17.23 -2.96 7.33
CA SER A 256 -18.47 -2.22 7.57
C SER A 256 -18.39 -0.93 6.74
N SER A 257 -19.18 -0.88 5.69
CA SER A 257 -19.25 0.24 4.74
C SER A 257 -19.63 1.57 5.41
N HIS A 258 -20.03 1.53 6.69
CA HIS A 258 -20.39 2.66 7.53
C HIS A 258 -19.19 3.41 8.14
N GLU A 259 -18.03 2.77 8.33
CA GLU A 259 -16.83 3.45 8.90
C GLU A 259 -15.89 4.01 7.81
N THR A 260 -16.15 3.67 6.55
CA THR A 260 -15.30 4.05 5.42
C THR A 260 -16.01 5.04 4.50
N PRO A 261 -15.45 6.24 4.26
CA PRO A 261 -16.05 7.15 3.30
C PRO A 261 -16.05 6.52 1.90
N GLN A 262 -17.26 6.40 1.34
CA GLN A 262 -17.50 5.73 0.06
C GLN A 262 -16.91 6.53 -1.11
N ILE A 263 -16.24 5.83 -2.01
CA ILE A 263 -15.69 6.36 -3.26
C ILE A 263 -16.83 6.64 -4.24
N GLY A 264 -16.70 7.67 -5.08
CA GLY A 264 -17.71 8.01 -6.10
C GLY A 264 -18.48 9.31 -5.84
N ASN A 265 -17.97 10.17 -4.96
CA ASN A 265 -18.63 11.36 -4.42
C ASN A 265 -17.78 12.64 -4.59
N LEU A 266 -16.51 12.51 -4.98
CA LEU A 266 -15.65 13.66 -5.24
C LEU A 266 -15.91 14.22 -6.64
N PRO A 267 -15.62 15.52 -6.88
CA PRO A 267 -15.86 16.17 -8.17
C PRO A 267 -15.36 15.39 -9.39
N MET A 268 -14.15 14.82 -9.30
CA MET A 268 -13.56 14.04 -10.41
C MET A 268 -14.20 12.66 -10.62
N ASP A 269 -14.95 12.13 -9.66
CA ASP A 269 -15.62 10.84 -9.82
C ASP A 269 -16.80 10.91 -10.79
N LYS A 270 -17.26 12.13 -11.13
CA LYS A 270 -18.22 12.35 -12.21
C LYS A 270 -17.77 11.72 -13.52
N LEU A 271 -16.47 11.70 -13.81
CA LEU A 271 -15.92 11.03 -14.98
C LEU A 271 -16.20 9.52 -14.95
N GLY A 272 -16.01 8.86 -13.81
CA GLY A 272 -16.32 7.44 -13.65
C GLY A 272 -17.81 7.15 -13.81
N HIS A 273 -18.67 8.00 -13.23
CA HIS A 273 -20.12 7.90 -13.41
C HIS A 273 -20.55 8.07 -14.87
N GLN A 274 -19.99 9.05 -15.58
CA GLN A 274 -20.24 9.25 -17.00
C GLN A 274 -19.78 8.05 -17.82
N TYR A 275 -18.55 7.58 -17.57
CA TYR A 275 -17.95 6.48 -18.34
C TYR A 275 -18.72 5.16 -18.17
N THR A 276 -19.23 4.88 -16.97
CA THR A 276 -20.05 3.68 -16.69
C THR A 276 -21.40 3.71 -17.45
N ARG A 277 -21.88 4.90 -17.82
CA ARG A 277 -23.15 5.08 -18.54
C ARG A 277 -22.98 5.18 -20.06
N LEU A 278 -21.74 5.35 -20.54
CA LEU A 278 -21.44 5.34 -21.98
C LEU A 278 -21.89 3.99 -22.57
N GLY A 279 -22.83 4.03 -23.51
CA GLY A 279 -23.42 2.85 -24.15
C GLY A 279 -24.77 2.38 -23.60
N PHE A 280 -25.26 2.99 -22.51
CA PHE A 280 -26.60 2.73 -21.96
C PHE A 280 -27.55 3.93 -22.03
N GLU A 281 -27.02 5.12 -22.36
CA GLU A 281 -27.80 6.30 -22.73
C GLU A 281 -28.05 6.26 -24.25
N GLY A 282 -29.08 5.51 -24.64
CA GLY A 282 -29.62 5.39 -26.00
C GLY A 282 -31.13 5.26 -25.94
#